data_AF-A0A2V5YRX6-F1
#
_entry.id   AF-A0A2V5YRX6-F1
#
_cell.length_a   1.000
_cell.length_b   1.000
_cell.length_c   1.000
_cell.angle_alpha   90.00
_cell.angle_beta   90.00
_cell.angle_gamma   90.00
#
_symmetry.space_group_name_H-M   'P 1'
#
loop_
_entity.id
_entity.type
_entity.pdbx_description
1 polymer ?
#
loop_
_entity_poly.entity_id
_entity_poly.type
_entity_poly.pdbx_seq_one_letter_code
_entity_poly.pdbx_strand_id
1 'polypeptide(L)'
;MSRHAIRIALVIVAFGAAAAIAIGDIAHRAAARRLREAILAELQPVVLKNCTLKRFGSANDGGYLMCENLIEPLDAAYSYGVGSNDDWGCELSRRYHVPVHQYDCFDPARPTCDGGTFVFHN
;
A
#
# COMPACT_ATOMS: atom_id res chain seq x y z
N MET A 1 -6.23 56.02 8.15
CA MET A 1 -6.75 54.97 7.24
C MET A 1 -8.16 54.58 7.69
N SER A 2 -9.15 54.59 6.79
CA SER A 2 -10.56 54.31 7.14
C SER A 2 -10.75 52.86 7.59
N ARG A 3 -11.55 52.61 8.63
CA ARG A 3 -11.91 51.26 9.10
C ARG A 3 -12.51 50.40 7.99
N HIS A 4 -13.15 51.03 7.00
CA HIS A 4 -13.69 50.34 5.82
C HIS A 4 -12.59 49.80 4.90
N ALA A 5 -11.51 50.56 4.67
CA ALA A 5 -10.40 50.12 3.83
C ALA A 5 -9.66 48.90 4.42
N ILE A 6 -9.46 48.89 5.75
CA ILE A 6 -8.85 47.77 6.46
C ILE A 6 -9.72 46.50 6.36
N ARG A 7 -11.03 46.64 6.54
CA ARG A 7 -11.98 45.52 6.41
C ARG A 7 -11.98 44.93 5.01
N ILE A 8 -11.99 45.78 3.97
CA ILE A 8 -11.94 45.33 2.57
C ILE A 8 -10.62 44.58 2.30
N ALA A 9 -9.48 45.12 2.73
CA ALA A 9 -8.19 44.46 2.56
C ALA A 9 -8.15 43.08 3.24
N LEU A 10 -8.66 42.97 4.47
CA LEU A 10 -8.73 41.69 5.18
C LEU A 10 -9.62 40.66 4.46
N VAL A 11 -10.76 41.09 3.90
CA VAL A 11 -11.64 40.21 3.13
C VAL A 11 -10.95 39.71 1.86
N ILE A 12 -10.24 40.58 1.14
CA ILE A 12 -9.49 40.19 -0.06
C ILE A 12 -8.40 39.18 0.28
N VAL A 13 -7.64 39.43 1.35
CA VAL A 13 -6.59 38.49 1.80
C VAL A 13 -7.19 37.16 2.22
N ALA A 14 -8.28 37.16 2.99
CA ALA A 14 -8.96 35.95 3.43
C ALA A 14 -9.50 35.15 2.24
N PHE A 15 -10.11 35.82 1.25
CA PHE A 15 -10.61 35.19 0.04
C PHE A 15 -9.47 34.62 -0.82
N GLY A 16 -8.37 35.36 -0.98
CA GLY A 16 -7.18 34.90 -1.69
C GLY A 16 -6.55 33.67 -1.04
N ALA A 17 -6.44 33.65 0.29
CA ALA A 17 -5.94 32.50 1.03
C ALA A 17 -6.85 31.27 0.88
N ALA A 18 -8.17 31.47 1.00
CA ALA A 18 -9.14 30.39 0.82
C ALA A 18 -9.10 29.81 -0.61
N ALA A 19 -9.01 30.66 -1.62
CA ALA A 19 -8.87 30.24 -3.01
C ALA A 19 -7.57 29.45 -3.25
N ALA A 20 -6.44 29.89 -2.69
CA ALA A 20 -5.17 29.18 -2.81
C ALA A 20 -5.22 27.78 -2.16
N ILE A 21 -5.84 27.65 -0.99
CA ILE A 21 -6.04 26.35 -0.32
C ILE A 21 -6.90 25.43 -1.18
N ALA A 22 -8.02 25.92 -1.71
CA ALA A 22 -8.91 25.13 -2.55
C ALA A 22 -8.23 24.66 -3.85
N ILE A 23 -7.49 25.54 -4.52
CA ILE A 23 -6.73 25.21 -5.74
C ILE A 23 -5.65 24.17 -5.42
N GLY A 24 -4.95 24.32 -4.29
CA GLY A 24 -3.95 23.36 -3.82
C GLY A 24 -4.52 21.97 -3.60
N ASP A 25 -5.68 21.86 -2.92
CA ASP A 25 -6.36 20.59 -2.68
C ASP A 25 -6.81 19.93 -4.00
N ILE A 26 -7.36 20.71 -4.94
CA ILE A 26 -7.73 20.19 -6.28
C ILE A 26 -6.50 19.64 -7.02
N ALA A 27 -5.39 20.39 -7.02
CA ALA A 27 -4.15 19.98 -7.66
C ALA A 27 -3.57 18.70 -7.02
N HIS A 28 -3.59 18.62 -5.68
CA HIS A 28 -3.14 17.44 -4.96
C HIS A 28 -4.01 16.22 -5.30
N ARG A 29 -5.33 16.36 -5.33
CA ARG A 29 -6.24 15.26 -5.68
C ARG A 29 -6.02 14.80 -7.12
N ALA A 30 -5.81 15.74 -8.05
CA ALA A 30 -5.51 15.43 -9.44
C ALA A 30 -4.19 14.65 -9.58
N ALA A 31 -3.13 15.07 -8.87
CA ALA A 31 -1.86 14.36 -8.85
C ALA A 31 -2.00 12.94 -8.26
N ALA A 32 -2.69 12.81 -7.13
CA ALA A 32 -2.93 11.52 -6.48
C ALA A 32 -3.79 10.58 -7.33
N ARG A 33 -4.71 11.14 -8.14
CA ARG A 33 -5.49 10.37 -9.11
C ARG A 33 -4.61 9.84 -10.25
N ARG A 34 -3.77 10.69 -10.84
CA ARG A 34 -2.83 10.28 -11.91
C ARG A 34 -1.91 9.16 -11.45
N LEU A 35 -1.40 9.23 -10.22
CA LEU A 35 -0.58 8.17 -9.64
C LEU A 35 -1.34 6.85 -9.50
N ARG A 36 -2.58 6.88 -9.01
CA ARG A 36 -3.43 5.68 -8.91
C ARG A 36 -3.73 5.07 -10.27
N GLU A 37 -4.01 5.91 -11.27
CA GLU A 37 -4.26 5.46 -12.65
C GLU A 37 -3.00 4.80 -13.24
N ALA A 38 -1.81 5.35 -12.98
CA ALA A 38 -0.55 4.75 -13.39
C ALA A 38 -0.32 3.38 -12.73
N ILE A 39 -0.46 3.28 -11.40
CA ILE A 39 -0.31 2.00 -10.68
C ILE A 39 -1.32 0.97 -11.16
N LEU A 40 -2.58 1.37 -11.38
CA LEU A 40 -3.62 0.48 -11.90
C LEU A 40 -3.27 -0.02 -13.30
N ALA A 41 -2.65 0.81 -14.14
CA ALA A 41 -2.23 0.40 -15.47
C ALA A 41 -1.13 -0.67 -15.44
N GLU A 42 -0.32 -0.74 -14.38
CA GLU A 42 0.67 -1.82 -14.20
C GLU A 42 0.04 -3.17 -13.83
N LEU A 43 -1.19 -3.17 -13.29
CA LEU A 43 -1.92 -4.39 -12.97
C LEU A 43 -2.52 -5.01 -14.24
N GLN A 44 -1.67 -5.65 -15.05
CA GLN A 44 -2.05 -6.37 -16.27
C GLN A 44 -2.16 -7.88 -16.00
N PRO A 45 -3.36 -8.45 -15.83
CA PRO A 45 -3.51 -9.89 -15.66
C PRO A 45 -3.08 -10.60 -16.94
N VAL A 46 -2.19 -11.57 -16.80
CA VAL A 46 -1.75 -12.42 -17.91
C VAL A 46 -2.13 -13.86 -17.65
N VAL A 47 -2.45 -14.60 -18.70
CA VAL A 47 -2.64 -16.05 -18.60
C VAL A 47 -1.26 -16.72 -18.50
N LEU A 48 -0.96 -17.30 -17.34
CA LEU A 48 0.26 -18.07 -17.13
C LEU A 48 0.10 -19.47 -17.71
N LYS A 49 0.98 -19.85 -18.65
CA LYS A 49 0.93 -21.17 -19.31
C LYS A 49 1.91 -22.20 -18.72
N ASN A 50 2.94 -21.75 -18.00
CA ASN A 50 4.04 -22.57 -17.48
C ASN A 50 4.15 -22.45 -15.96
N CYS A 51 3.05 -22.63 -15.23
CA CYS A 51 3.02 -22.51 -13.77
C CYS A 51 3.22 -23.88 -13.10
N THR A 52 4.29 -24.01 -12.31
CA THR A 52 4.45 -25.09 -11.35
C THR A 52 3.83 -24.65 -10.03
N LEU A 53 2.64 -25.15 -9.75
CA LEU A 53 1.89 -24.80 -8.54
C LEU A 53 2.60 -25.32 -7.29
N LYS A 54 2.82 -24.42 -6.34
CA LYS A 54 3.27 -24.74 -4.99
C LYS A 54 2.39 -24.04 -3.97
N ARG A 55 2.17 -24.72 -2.85
CA ARG A 55 1.47 -24.19 -1.70
C ARG A 55 2.44 -23.46 -0.77
N PHE A 56 2.01 -22.30 -0.29
CA PHE A 56 2.68 -21.50 0.73
C PHE A 56 1.74 -21.30 1.93
N GLY A 57 2.29 -21.26 3.15
CA GLY A 57 1.54 -21.04 4.41
C GLY A 57 1.36 -22.29 5.29
N SER A 58 0.66 -22.14 6.42
CA SER A 58 0.48 -23.19 7.44
C SER A 58 -0.24 -24.40 6.87
N ALA A 59 -0.09 -25.60 7.43
CA ALA A 59 -0.95 -26.73 7.03
C ALA A 59 -2.43 -26.46 7.37
N ASN A 60 -3.35 -26.82 6.47
CA ASN A 60 -4.81 -26.79 6.67
C ASN A 60 -5.47 -25.42 6.92
N ASP A 61 -4.81 -24.31 6.56
CA ASP A 61 -5.32 -22.93 6.70
C ASP A 61 -6.07 -22.40 5.45
N GLY A 62 -6.41 -23.27 4.49
CA GLY A 62 -6.90 -22.89 3.17
C GLY A 62 -5.78 -22.61 2.16
N GLY A 63 -4.64 -22.08 2.61
CA GLY A 63 -3.38 -21.94 1.90
C GLY A 63 -3.38 -21.02 0.67
N TYR A 64 -2.18 -20.73 0.16
CA TYR A 64 -1.99 -19.97 -1.07
C TYR A 64 -1.27 -20.83 -2.12
N LEU A 65 -1.92 -21.07 -3.26
CA LEU A 65 -1.28 -21.68 -4.41
C LEU A 65 -0.66 -20.60 -5.30
N MET A 66 0.65 -20.69 -5.52
CA MET A 66 1.42 -19.76 -6.34
C MET A 66 2.30 -20.52 -7.33
N CYS A 67 2.74 -19.83 -8.39
CA CYS A 67 3.67 -20.39 -9.38
C CYS A 67 5.11 -20.26 -8.89
N GLU A 68 5.67 -21.31 -8.29
CA GLU A 68 7.03 -21.27 -7.70
C GLU A 68 8.08 -20.94 -8.75
N ASN A 69 7.96 -21.51 -9.95
CA ASN A 69 8.95 -21.33 -11.01
C ASN A 69 8.93 -19.93 -11.66
N LEU A 70 7.99 -19.06 -11.27
CA LEU A 70 7.81 -17.71 -11.83
C LEU A 70 7.87 -16.61 -10.77
N ILE A 71 8.15 -16.96 -9.51
CA ILE A 71 8.12 -16.00 -8.40
C ILE A 71 9.36 -15.11 -8.34
N GLU A 72 10.48 -15.58 -8.88
CA GLU A 72 11.74 -14.83 -8.94
C GLU A 72 11.91 -14.13 -10.29
N PRO A 73 12.56 -12.95 -10.33
CA PRO A 73 13.12 -12.21 -9.18
C PRO A 73 12.03 -11.54 -8.33
N LEU A 74 12.28 -11.45 -7.01
CA LEU A 74 11.37 -10.86 -6.04
C LEU A 74 12.16 -9.89 -5.16
N ASP A 75 11.66 -8.66 -5.00
CA ASP A 75 12.30 -7.65 -4.14
C ASP A 75 11.58 -7.48 -2.79
N ALA A 76 10.26 -7.71 -2.77
CA ALA A 76 9.43 -7.57 -1.58
C ALA A 76 8.13 -8.37 -1.74
N ALA A 77 7.51 -8.72 -0.61
CA ALA A 77 6.16 -9.26 -0.56
C ALA A 77 5.24 -8.33 0.24
N TYR A 78 3.94 -8.34 -0.08
CA TYR A 78 2.92 -7.55 0.62
C TYR A 78 1.82 -8.47 1.12
N SER A 79 1.58 -8.48 2.43
CA SER A 79 0.57 -9.29 3.11
C SER A 79 -0.50 -8.39 3.73
N TYR A 80 -1.76 -8.63 3.41
CA TYR A 80 -2.88 -7.79 3.83
C TYR A 80 -3.90 -8.64 4.60
N GLY A 81 -4.39 -8.13 5.73
CA GLY A 81 -5.34 -8.84 6.59
C GLY A 81 -4.70 -10.01 7.34
N VAL A 82 -3.50 -9.79 7.88
CA VAL A 82 -2.65 -10.85 8.47
C VAL A 82 -3.18 -11.41 9.80
N GLY A 83 -3.96 -10.65 10.56
CA GLY A 83 -4.33 -11.03 11.92
C GLY A 83 -3.12 -11.40 12.78
N SER A 84 -3.26 -12.48 13.57
CA SER A 84 -2.21 -12.98 14.46
C SER A 84 -1.22 -13.96 13.82
N ASN A 85 -1.40 -14.35 12.55
CA ASN A 85 -0.55 -15.34 11.88
C ASN A 85 -0.34 -15.01 10.40
N ASP A 86 0.93 -14.89 10.00
CA ASP A 86 1.32 -14.70 8.59
C ASP A 86 2.35 -15.75 8.16
N ASP A 87 1.98 -17.02 8.26
CA ASP A 87 2.86 -18.12 7.85
C ASP A 87 3.17 -18.11 6.35
N TRP A 88 2.25 -17.60 5.53
CA TRP A 88 2.51 -17.34 4.10
C TRP A 88 3.67 -16.36 3.93
N GLY A 89 3.58 -15.19 4.57
CA GLY A 89 4.64 -14.19 4.53
C GLY A 89 5.93 -14.75 5.12
N CYS A 90 5.86 -15.47 6.23
CA CYS A 90 7.04 -16.01 6.89
C CYS A 90 7.76 -17.05 6.04
N GLU A 91 7.03 -17.88 5.30
CA GLU A 91 7.61 -18.81 4.34
C GLU A 91 8.29 -18.07 3.18
N LEU A 92 7.64 -17.06 2.59
CA LEU A 92 8.22 -16.25 1.51
C LEU A 92 9.49 -15.54 1.96
N SER A 93 9.45 -14.88 3.11
CA SER A 93 10.57 -14.11 3.61
C SER A 93 11.80 -14.98 3.88
N ARG A 94 11.61 -16.15 4.51
CA ARG A 94 12.71 -17.10 4.78
C ARG A 94 13.27 -17.70 3.51
N ARG A 95 12.41 -18.06 2.56
CA ARG A 95 12.83 -18.76 1.33
C ARG A 95 13.55 -17.82 0.37
N TYR A 96 12.98 -16.65 0.12
CA TYR A 96 13.47 -15.73 -0.91
C TYR A 96 14.28 -14.56 -0.34
N HIS A 97 14.42 -14.48 0.99
CA HIS A 97 15.21 -13.45 1.66
C HIS A 97 14.73 -12.02 1.37
N VAL A 98 13.41 -11.84 1.21
CA VAL A 98 12.77 -10.54 0.96
C VAL A 98 12.00 -10.04 2.18
N PRO A 99 11.90 -8.71 2.37
CA PRO A 99 11.00 -8.15 3.36
C PRO A 99 9.53 -8.42 2.99
N VAL A 100 8.71 -8.72 4.00
CA VAL A 100 7.25 -8.79 3.89
C VAL A 100 6.66 -7.56 4.56
N HIS A 101 6.00 -6.73 3.76
CA HIS A 101 5.26 -5.57 4.23
C HIS A 101 3.85 -6.00 4.63
N GLN A 102 3.52 -5.83 5.90
CA GLN A 102 2.28 -6.33 6.49
C GLN A 102 1.33 -5.18 6.83
N TYR A 103 0.04 -5.44 6.62
CA TYR A 103 -1.05 -4.49 6.89
C TYR A 103 -2.25 -5.23 7.46
N ASP A 104 -2.84 -4.72 8.53
CA ASP A 104 -4.17 -5.15 9.00
C ASP A 104 -4.91 -3.96 9.61
N CYS A 105 -6.11 -3.68 9.10
CA CYS A 105 -6.92 -2.55 9.54
C CYS A 105 -7.84 -2.89 10.72
N PHE A 106 -7.99 -4.17 11.05
CA PHE A 106 -8.97 -4.67 12.01
C PHE A 106 -8.32 -5.33 13.21
N ASP A 107 -7.22 -6.05 13.01
CA ASP A 107 -6.47 -6.72 14.06
C ASP A 107 -5.15 -6.00 14.33
N PRO A 108 -4.89 -5.49 15.56
CA PRO A 108 -3.63 -4.86 15.90
C PRO A 108 -2.48 -5.86 16.13
N ALA A 109 -2.72 -7.17 15.99
CA ALA A 109 -1.70 -8.18 16.12
C ALA A 109 -0.55 -7.95 15.14
N ARG A 110 0.67 -8.17 15.64
CA ARG A 110 1.92 -8.02 14.88
C ARG A 110 2.64 -9.36 14.91
N PRO A 111 2.31 -10.28 13.99
CA PRO A 111 2.97 -11.57 13.96
C PRO A 111 4.48 -11.36 13.75
N THR A 112 5.28 -12.29 14.29
CA THR A 112 6.73 -12.32 14.09
C THR A 112 7.10 -13.51 13.24
N CYS A 113 8.23 -13.44 12.54
CA CYS A 113 8.75 -14.55 11.76
C CYS A 113 10.21 -14.82 12.12
N ASP A 114 10.46 -15.97 12.73
CA ASP A 114 11.82 -16.41 13.06
C ASP A 114 12.61 -16.72 11.79
N GLY A 115 13.69 -15.98 11.55
CA GLY A 115 14.53 -16.12 10.36
C GLY A 115 13.99 -15.42 9.11
N GLY A 116 12.86 -14.72 9.20
CA GLY A 116 12.35 -13.83 8.15
C GLY A 116 12.41 -12.36 8.56
N THR A 117 12.04 -11.48 7.63
CA THR A 117 11.98 -10.03 7.80
C THR A 117 10.56 -9.54 7.55
N PHE A 118 9.89 -9.15 8.64
CA PHE A 118 8.57 -8.53 8.60
C PHE A 118 8.66 -7.03 8.87
N VAL A 119 7.86 -6.26 8.13
CA VAL A 119 7.72 -4.81 8.27
C VAL A 119 6.23 -4.48 8.35
N PHE A 120 5.72 -4.28 9.56
CA PHE A 120 4.31 -3.98 9.79
C PHE A 120 4.02 -2.47 9.68
N HIS A 121 2.96 -2.11 8.96
CA HIS A 121 2.53 -0.72 8.72
C HIS A 121 1.18 -0.43 9.39
N ASN A 122 1.00 0.81 9.85
CA ASN A 122 -0.23 1.30 10.48
C ASN A 122 -1.00 2.24 9.57
#